data_AF-A0A940CQL3-F1
#
_entry.id   AF-A0A940CQL3-F1
#
_cell.length_a   1.000
_cell.length_b   1.000
_cell.length_c   1.000
_cell.angle_alpha   90.00
_cell.angle_beta   90.00
_cell.angle_gamma   90.00
#
_symmetry.space_group_name_H-M   'P 1'
#
loop_
_entity.id
_entity.type
_entity.pdbx_description
1 polymer ?
#
loop_
_entity_poly.entity_id
_entity_poly.type
_entity_poly.pdbx_seq_one_letter_code
_entity_poly.pdbx_strand_id
1 'polypeptide(L)' 'MSCSSLKHRFEEQRKKGISFEQAMEIYQDLEGSVAAHRAELQELQNTNADQNRIAYLQQHVADGEALLNEIRSMKLQ' A
#
# COMPACT_ATOMS: atom_id res chain seq x y z
N MET A 1 2.75 1.45 -9.91
CA MET A 1 2.25 0.07 -9.70
C MET A 1 1.03 0.13 -8.79
N SER A 2 0.09 -0.81 -8.87
CA SER A 2 -1.04 -0.87 -7.93
C SER A 2 -0.60 -1.52 -6.61
N CYS A 3 -1.24 -1.15 -5.49
CA CYS A 3 -0.99 -1.78 -4.18
C CYS A 3 -1.13 -3.31 -4.24
N SER A 4 -2.09 -3.82 -5.01
CA SER A 4 -2.29 -5.27 -5.23
C SER A 4 -1.11 -5.95 -5.93
N SER A 5 -0.49 -5.30 -6.92
CA SER A 5 0.70 -5.83 -7.60
C SER A 5 1.93 -5.84 -6.68
N LEU A 6 2.08 -4.83 -5.83
CA LEU A 6 3.16 -4.76 -4.83
C LEU A 6 2.99 -5.83 -3.75
N LYS A 7 1.75 -6.07 -3.30
CA LYS A 7 1.41 -7.17 -2.39
C LYS A 7 1.79 -8.53 -2.96
N HIS A 8 1.39 -8.81 -4.20
CA HIS A 8 1.73 -10.07 -4.85
C HIS A 8 3.25 -10.23 -5.01
N ARG A 9 3.97 -9.17 -5.41
CA ARG A 9 5.44 -9.18 -5.50
C ARG A 9 6.07 -9.49 -4.14
N PHE A 10 5.59 -8.86 -3.08
CA PHE A 10 6.06 -9.07 -1.72
C PHE A 10 5.85 -10.51 -1.24
N GLU A 11 4.64 -11.06 -1.41
CA GLU A 11 4.33 -12.43 -1.02
C GLU A 11 5.22 -13.45 -1.73
N GLU A 12 5.44 -13.26 -3.03
CA GLU A 12 6.32 -14.13 -3.83
C GLU A 12 7.79 -14.04 -3.42
N GLN A 13 8.28 -12.84 -3.11
CA GLN A 13 9.64 -12.67 -2.61
C GLN A 13 9.79 -13.21 -1.18
N ARG A 14 8.78 -13.01 -0.32
CA ARG A 14 8.77 -13.52 1.06
C ARG A 14 8.86 -15.04 1.10
N LYS A 15 8.14 -15.75 0.22
CA LYS A 15 8.24 -17.23 0.08
C LYS A 15 9.66 -17.70 -0.30
N LYS A 16 10.43 -16.86 -1.01
CA LYS A 16 11.79 -17.16 -1.47
C LYS A 16 12.89 -16.71 -0.50
N GLY A 17 12.52 -16.07 0.62
CA GLY A 17 13.47 -15.46 1.54
C GLY A 17 13.87 -14.05 1.09
N ILE A 18 12.94 -13.10 1.21
CA ILE A 18 13.15 -11.70 0.83
C ILE A 18 14.31 -11.07 1.61
N SER A 19 15.17 -10.33 0.91
CA SER A 19 16.21 -9.53 1.57
C SER A 19 15.64 -8.24 2.16
N PHE A 20 16.34 -7.64 3.12
CA PHE A 20 15.94 -6.34 3.68
C PHE A 20 15.85 -5.25 2.60
N GLU A 21 16.82 -5.19 1.70
CA GLU A 21 16.84 -4.23 0.58
C GLU A 21 15.62 -4.39 -0.33
N GLN A 22 15.25 -5.64 -0.67
CA GLN A 22 14.07 -5.92 -1.47
C GLN A 22 12.77 -5.55 -0.74
N ALA A 23 12.68 -5.82 0.55
CA ALA A 23 11.55 -5.41 1.37
C ALA A 23 11.43 -3.88 1.46
N MET A 24 12.55 -3.18 1.56
CA MET A 24 12.60 -1.71 1.60
C MET A 24 12.22 -1.06 0.25
N GLU A 25 12.63 -1.64 -0.88
CA GLU A 25 12.20 -1.18 -2.20
C GLU A 25 10.67 -1.25 -2.34
N ILE A 26 10.09 -2.42 -1.99
CA ILE A 26 8.63 -2.61 -2.00
C ILE A 26 7.94 -1.64 -1.03
N TYR A 27 8.53 -1.44 0.16
CA TYR A 27 8.01 -0.51 1.15
C TYR A 27 7.91 0.91 0.59
N GLN A 28 8.97 1.42 -0.04
CA GLN A 28 9.00 2.78 -0.60
C GLN A 28 8.00 2.96 -1.73
N ASP A 29 7.91 1.98 -2.63
CA ASP A 29 6.94 1.98 -3.73
C ASP A 29 5.49 1.99 -3.20
N LEU A 30 5.23 1.18 -2.16
CA LEU A 30 3.92 1.07 -1.53
C LEU A 30 3.56 2.33 -0.76
N GLU A 31 4.49 2.91 -0.01
CA GLU A 31 4.30 4.15 0.75
C GLU A 31 3.94 5.32 -0.19
N GLY A 32 4.65 5.44 -1.33
CA GLY A 32 4.33 6.42 -2.35
C GLY A 32 2.93 6.21 -2.96
N SER A 33 2.55 4.96 -3.25
CA SER A 33 1.22 4.64 -3.78
C SER A 33 0.11 4.95 -2.78
N VAL A 34 0.30 4.62 -1.50
CA VAL A 34 -0.69 4.89 -0.43
C VAL A 34 -0.82 6.40 -0.21
N ALA A 35 0.29 7.15 -0.23
CA ALA A 35 0.26 8.61 -0.11
C ALA A 35 -0.55 9.26 -1.25
N ALA A 36 -0.35 8.80 -2.50
CA ALA A 36 -1.12 9.28 -3.65
C ALA A 36 -2.62 8.98 -3.51
N HIS A 37 -3.00 7.75 -3.11
CA HIS A 37 -4.40 7.40 -2.91
C HIS A 37 -5.05 8.17 -1.75
N ARG A 38 -4.32 8.47 -0.67
CA ARG A 38 -4.82 9.31 0.42
C ARG A 38 -5.08 10.74 -0.05
N ALA A 39 -4.22 11.30 -0.89
CA ALA A 39 -4.44 12.62 -1.48
C ALA A 39 -5.68 12.64 -2.38
N GLU A 40 -5.83 11.65 -3.27
CA GLU A 40 -7.02 11.52 -4.13
C GLU A 40 -8.30 11.34 -3.30
N LEU A 41 -8.25 10.53 -2.24
CA LEU A 41 -9.39 10.32 -1.35
C LEU A 41 -9.82 11.62 -0.67
N GLN A 42 -8.86 12.42 -0.20
CA GLN A 42 -9.15 13.71 0.43
C GLN A 42 -9.81 14.68 -0.56
N GLU A 43 -9.34 14.72 -1.81
CA GLU A 43 -9.96 15.54 -2.86
C GLU A 43 -11.40 15.09 -3.17
N LEU A 44 -11.63 13.78 -3.27
CA LEU A 44 -12.98 13.23 -3.52
C LEU A 44 -13.94 13.50 -2.36
N GLN A 45 -13.46 13.40 -1.11
CA GLN A 45 -14.25 13.74 0.07
C GLN A 45 -14.58 15.24 0.12
N ASN A 46 -13.63 16.11 -0.21
CA ASN A 46 -13.85 17.56 -0.23
C ASN A 46 -14.85 17.99 -1.31
N THR A 47 -14.92 17.24 -2.41
CA THR A 47 -15.81 17.54 -3.55
C THR A 47 -17.15 16.84 -3.47
N ASN A 48 -17.43 16.07 -2.40
CA ASN A 48 -18.61 15.20 -2.28
C ASN A 48 -18.80 14.33 -3.54
N ALA A 49 -17.70 13.80 -4.06
CA ALA A 49 -17.71 12.95 -5.25
C ALA A 49 -18.36 11.58 -4.97
N ASP A 50 -18.38 10.73 -6.00
CA ASP A 50 -18.99 9.40 -5.97
C ASP A 50 -18.55 8.57 -4.75
N GLN A 51 -19.54 8.23 -3.91
CA GLN A 51 -19.36 7.45 -2.69
C GLN A 51 -18.78 6.05 -2.96
N ASN A 52 -19.09 5.45 -4.11
CA ASN A 52 -18.53 4.15 -4.49
C ASN A 52 -17.03 4.27 -4.76
N ARG A 53 -16.60 5.35 -5.40
CA ARG A 53 -15.19 5.62 -5.67
C ARG A 53 -14.42 5.96 -4.39
N ILE A 54 -15.03 6.71 -3.49
CA ILE A 54 -14.50 7.00 -2.15
C ILE A 54 -14.31 5.68 -1.37
N ALA A 55 -15.34 4.83 -1.32
CA ALA A 55 -15.26 3.54 -0.61
C ALA A 55 -14.20 2.62 -1.22
N TYR A 56 -14.10 2.57 -2.55
CA TYR A 56 -13.06 1.81 -3.25
C TYR A 56 -11.66 2.30 -2.87
N LEU A 57 -11.40 3.61 -2.94
CA LEU A 57 -10.09 4.17 -2.58
C LEU A 57 -9.76 3.99 -1.09
N GLN A 58 -10.74 4.11 -0.21
CA GLN A 58 -10.58 3.80 1.22
C GLN A 58 -10.11 2.37 1.45
N GLN A 59 -10.70 1.40 0.75
CA GLN A 59 -10.27 0.00 0.84
C GLN A 59 -8.83 -0.17 0.34
N HIS A 60 -8.47 0.46 -0.79
CA HIS A 60 -7.09 0.40 -1.32
C HIS A 60 -6.07 1.01 -0.37
N VAL A 61 -6.40 2.13 0.27
CA VAL A 61 -5.56 2.75 1.30
C VAL A 61 -5.39 1.82 2.50
N ALA A 62 -6.50 1.25 3.01
CA ALA A 62 -6.47 0.32 4.14
C ALA A 62 -5.63 -0.93 3.85
N ASP A 63 -5.78 -1.54 2.68
CA ASP A 63 -5.00 -2.71 2.26
C ASP A 63 -3.50 -2.38 2.15
N GLY A 64 -3.17 -1.22 1.60
CA GLY A 64 -1.79 -0.74 1.48
C GLY A 64 -1.16 -0.46 2.85
N GLU A 65 -1.89 0.18 3.77
CA GLU A 65 -1.44 0.42 5.14
C GLU A 65 -1.21 -0.87 5.91
N ALA A 66 -2.08 -1.87 5.75
CA ALA A 66 -1.90 -3.18 6.36
C ALA A 66 -0.59 -3.84 5.90
N LEU A 67 -0.29 -3.77 4.61
CA LEU A 67 0.96 -4.32 4.05
C LEU A 67 2.19 -3.49 4.49
N LEU A 68 2.11 -2.16 4.58
CA LEU A 68 3.18 -1.33 5.13
C LEU A 68 3.50 -1.74 6.58
N ASN A 69 2.47 -1.97 7.38
CA ASN A 69 2.63 -2.42 8.76
C ASN A 69 3.24 -3.82 8.83
N GLU A 70 2.84 -4.72 7.92
CA GLU A 70 3.44 -6.04 7.80
C GLU A 70 4.94 -5.95 7.47
N ILE A 71 5.32 -5.16 6.46
CA ILE A 71 6.73 -4.97 6.07
C ILE A 71 7.52 -4.34 7.23
N ARG A 72 6.99 -3.32 7.91
CA ARG A 72 7.63 -2.72 9.10
C ARG A 72 7.82 -3.75 10.21
N SER A 73 6.86 -4.65 10.40
CA SER A 73 6.95 -5.72 11.39
C SER A 73 7.96 -6.82 11.03
N MET A 74 8.39 -6.90 9.77
CA MET A 74 9.33 -7.92 9.31
C MET A 74 10.74 -7.77 9.86
N LYS A 75 11.15 -6.60 10.43
CA LYS A 75 12.25 -6.50 11.42
C LYS A 75 12.57 -5.07 11.89
N LEU A 76 12.40 -4.87 13.20
CA LEU A 76 13.23 -4.04 14.10
C LEU A 76 13.67 -4.93 15.29
N GLN A 77 14.15 -6.14 15.01
CA GLN A 77 14.78 -7.05 15.99
C GLN A 77 16.17 -7.45 15.53
#